data_AF-A0A920SNI1-F1
#
_entry.id   AF-A0A920SNI1-F1
#
_cell.length_a   1.000
_cell.length_b   1.000
_cell.length_c   1.000
_cell.angle_alpha   90.00
_cell.angle_beta   90.00
_cell.angle_gamma   90.00
#
_symmetry.space_group_name_H-M   'P 1'
#
loop_
_entity.id
_entity.type
_entity.pdbx_description
1 polymer ?
#
loop_
_entity_poly.entity_id
_entity_poly.type
_entity_poly.pdbx_seq_one_letter_code
_entity_poly.pdbx_strand_id
1 'polypeptide(L)'
;MVWPISNTISLSIPHLCSESDQFRSSLQRQSLPLLQWKGYLDLEDPLQKWIPELPDYGEPLTLRHTLNHTSGLRDYITLMSLKGLRGDDFYTVAELIEVQALQEELNFPSGSEYLYSNSGYVLATEAWHEQWASHSRITQRRFCSGHCR
;
A
#
# COMPACT_ATOMS: atom_id res chain seq x y z
N MET A 1 -2.64 25.27 9.79
CA MET A 1 -3.63 24.22 10.13
C MET A 1 -3.01 22.90 9.74
N VAL A 2 -2.47 22.18 10.72
CA VAL A 2 -1.92 20.84 10.55
C VAL A 2 -3.11 19.90 10.49
N TRP A 3 -3.33 19.25 9.35
CA TRP A 3 -4.24 18.11 9.29
C TRP A 3 -3.55 16.96 10.01
N PRO A 4 -4.11 16.43 11.12
CA PRO A 4 -3.63 15.18 11.66
C PRO A 4 -4.06 14.09 10.68
N ILE A 5 -3.09 13.44 10.04
CA ILE A 5 -3.33 12.18 9.34
C ILE A 5 -3.47 11.15 10.47
N SER A 6 -4.66 11.06 11.03
CA SER A 6 -4.98 10.04 12.02
C SER A 6 -4.98 8.70 11.29
N ASN A 7 -3.96 7.86 11.51
CA ASN A 7 -3.95 6.44 11.17
C ASN A 7 -4.99 5.64 11.99
N THR A 8 -6.17 6.22 12.20
CA THR A 8 -7.20 5.76 13.15
C THR A 8 -8.58 5.78 12.51
N ILE A 9 -8.66 5.64 11.18
CA ILE A 9 -9.92 5.41 10.49
C ILE A 9 -10.08 3.90 10.35
N SER A 10 -10.91 3.31 11.21
CA SER A 10 -11.34 1.92 11.09
C SER A 10 -12.37 1.83 9.96
N LEU A 11 -12.09 1.05 8.93
CA LEU A 11 -12.96 0.88 7.76
C LEU A 11 -13.43 -0.58 7.69
N SER A 12 -14.63 -0.80 7.16
CA SER A 12 -15.14 -2.14 6.91
C SER A 12 -14.53 -2.72 5.62
N ILE A 13 -14.53 -4.06 5.48
CA ILE A 13 -13.97 -4.75 4.30
C ILE A 13 -14.50 -4.16 2.98
N PRO A 14 -15.81 -3.91 2.80
CA PRO A 14 -16.32 -3.37 1.54
C PRO A 14 -15.78 -1.97 1.24
N HIS A 15 -15.52 -1.15 2.27
CA HIS A 15 -14.94 0.18 2.11
C HIS A 15 -13.47 0.10 1.70
N LEU A 16 -12.66 -0.74 2.35
CA LEU A 16 -11.25 -0.90 1.98
C LEU A 16 -11.08 -1.49 0.58
N CYS A 17 -11.93 -2.45 0.20
CA CYS A 17 -12.00 -2.94 -1.18
C CYS A 17 -12.39 -1.80 -2.14
N SER A 18 -13.38 -0.99 -1.79
CA SER A 18 -13.82 0.14 -2.62
C SER A 18 -12.73 1.21 -2.78
N GLU A 19 -11.98 1.55 -1.72
CA GLU A 19 -10.88 2.49 -1.79
C GLU A 19 -9.73 1.95 -2.64
N SER A 20 -9.40 0.67 -2.49
CA SER A 20 -8.42 -0.03 -3.33
C SER A 20 -8.84 -0.06 -4.80
N ASP A 21 -10.13 -0.29 -5.07
CA ASP A 21 -10.70 -0.27 -6.41
C ASP A 21 -10.81 1.15 -6.99
N GLN A 22 -11.06 2.16 -6.15
CA GLN A 22 -11.02 3.56 -6.55
C GLN A 22 -9.59 3.99 -6.86
N PHE A 23 -8.61 3.54 -6.08
CA PHE A 23 -7.19 3.72 -6.36
C PHE A 23 -6.84 3.08 -7.70
N ARG A 24 -7.19 1.80 -7.91
CA ARG A 24 -7.01 1.08 -9.19
C ARG A 24 -7.71 1.80 -10.35
N SER A 25 -8.94 2.26 -10.15
CA SER A 25 -9.69 3.02 -11.15
C SER A 25 -9.05 4.37 -11.45
N SER A 26 -8.50 5.04 -10.45
CA SER A 26 -7.79 6.32 -10.62
C SER A 26 -6.47 6.14 -11.39
N LEU A 27 -5.78 5.01 -11.16
CA LEU A 27 -4.58 4.61 -11.89
C LEU A 27 -4.89 4.30 -13.36
N GLN A 28 -6.05 3.71 -13.65
CA GLN A 28 -6.43 3.34 -15.01
C GLN A 28 -7.02 4.50 -15.81
N ARG A 29 -7.71 5.43 -15.15
CA ARG A 29 -8.42 6.56 -15.78
C ARG A 29 -7.51 7.74 -16.09
N GLN A 30 -6.50 7.97 -15.26
CA GLN A 30 -5.41 8.86 -15.61
C GLN A 30 -4.39 8.01 -16.38
N SER A 31 -4.04 8.35 -17.62
CA SER A 31 -2.90 7.77 -18.36
C SER A 31 -1.53 8.16 -17.74
N LEU A 32 -1.51 8.24 -16.42
CA LEU A 32 -0.46 8.65 -15.51
C LEU A 32 0.48 7.56 -15.00
N PRO A 33 0.15 6.23 -14.99
CA PRO A 33 0.98 5.26 -14.28
C PRO A 33 2.38 5.07 -14.90
N LEU A 34 2.67 5.70 -16.05
CA LEU A 34 4.01 5.69 -16.66
C LEU A 34 4.71 7.07 -16.62
N LEU A 35 3.97 8.17 -16.44
CA LEU A 35 4.49 9.53 -16.61
C LEU A 35 4.57 10.34 -15.30
N GLN A 36 3.64 10.20 -14.35
CA GLN A 36 3.83 10.75 -13.00
C GLN A 36 4.56 9.79 -12.06
N TRP A 37 4.63 8.49 -12.40
CA TRP A 37 5.46 7.55 -11.66
C TRP A 37 6.96 7.75 -11.95
N LYS A 38 7.30 8.22 -13.17
CA LYS A 38 8.65 8.61 -13.57
C LYS A 38 9.16 9.78 -12.70
N GLY A 39 9.67 9.45 -11.51
CA GLY A 39 10.33 10.36 -10.59
C GLY A 39 9.81 10.35 -9.15
N TYR A 40 8.64 9.76 -8.88
CA TYR A 40 8.03 9.79 -7.54
C TYR A 40 7.99 8.42 -6.86
N LEU A 41 7.67 7.34 -7.57
CA LEU A 41 7.66 5.98 -7.00
C LEU A 41 8.35 5.05 -8.00
N ASP A 42 9.39 4.35 -7.58
CA ASP A 42 10.02 3.34 -8.44
C ASP A 42 9.24 2.04 -8.31
N LEU A 43 8.81 1.49 -9.45
CA LEU A 43 8.10 0.21 -9.49
C LEU A 43 9.00 -0.96 -9.10
N GLU A 44 10.32 -0.79 -9.23
CA GLU A 44 11.32 -1.76 -8.83
C GLU A 44 11.73 -1.60 -7.35
N ASP A 45 11.22 -0.59 -6.64
CA ASP A 45 11.50 -0.46 -5.21
C ASP A 45 10.94 -1.67 -4.45
N PRO A 46 11.73 -2.22 -3.51
CA PRO A 46 11.24 -3.27 -2.64
C PRO A 46 10.13 -2.73 -1.74
N LEU A 47 9.09 -3.53 -1.50
CA LEU A 47 7.94 -3.12 -0.72
C LEU A 47 8.33 -2.75 0.73
N GLN A 48 9.33 -3.44 1.28
CA GLN A 48 9.88 -3.20 2.62
C GLN A 48 10.50 -1.81 2.79
N LYS A 49 10.85 -1.12 1.69
CA LYS A 49 11.30 0.27 1.74
C LYS A 49 10.20 1.21 2.26
N TRP A 50 8.96 0.90 1.91
CA TRP A 50 7.79 1.71 2.23
C TRP A 50 7.07 1.20 3.48
N ILE A 51 7.09 -0.12 3.70
CA ILE A 51 6.42 -0.79 4.81
C ILE A 51 7.45 -1.67 5.54
N PRO A 52 8.24 -1.10 6.46
CA PRO A 52 9.34 -1.80 7.13
C PRO A 52 8.87 -2.90 8.08
N GLU A 53 7.58 -2.97 8.40
CA GLU A 53 6.97 -4.02 9.23
C GLU A 53 6.89 -5.36 8.50
N LEU A 54 6.96 -5.37 7.16
CA LEU A 54 6.91 -6.60 6.40
C LEU A 54 8.22 -7.39 6.56
N PRO A 55 8.13 -8.73 6.72
CA PRO A 55 9.32 -9.56 6.83
C PRO A 55 10.14 -9.55 5.54
N ASP A 56 11.40 -9.91 5.70
CA ASP A 56 12.25 -10.24 4.56
C ASP A 56 11.86 -11.63 4.05
N TYR A 57 11.24 -11.66 2.87
CA TYR A 57 10.83 -12.90 2.20
C TYR A 57 12.00 -13.64 1.54
N GLY A 58 13.23 -13.13 1.64
CA GLY A 58 14.42 -13.73 1.04
C GLY A 58 14.52 -13.54 -0.48
N GLU A 59 13.57 -12.82 -1.07
CA GLU A 59 13.49 -12.53 -2.50
C GLU A 59 12.94 -11.12 -2.78
N PRO A 60 13.24 -10.50 -3.94
CA PRO A 60 12.86 -9.13 -4.22
C PRO A 60 11.37 -8.99 -4.52
N LEU A 61 10.59 -8.67 -3.49
CA LEU A 61 9.18 -8.28 -3.62
C LEU A 61 9.06 -6.79 -3.96
N THR A 62 8.72 -6.47 -5.21
CA THR A 62 8.62 -5.08 -5.70
C THR A 62 7.18 -4.59 -5.80
N LEU A 63 6.99 -3.27 -5.85
CA LEU A 63 5.69 -2.65 -6.10
C LEU A 63 5.06 -3.10 -7.43
N ARG A 64 5.87 -3.38 -8.45
CA ARG A 64 5.40 -3.95 -9.72
C ARG A 64 4.71 -5.30 -9.53
N HIS A 65 5.32 -6.20 -8.76
CA HIS A 65 4.76 -7.53 -8.50
C HIS A 65 3.40 -7.42 -7.81
N THR A 66 3.31 -6.48 -6.88
CA THR A 66 2.11 -6.20 -6.11
C THR A 66 0.95 -5.71 -6.99
N LEU A 67 1.21 -4.75 -7.88
CA LEU A 67 0.20 -4.20 -8.79
C LEU A 67 -0.23 -5.17 -9.91
N ASN A 68 0.65 -6.09 -10.29
CA ASN A 68 0.38 -7.09 -11.32
C ASN A 68 -0.17 -8.41 -10.77
N HIS A 69 -0.42 -8.51 -9.46
CA HIS A 69 -0.85 -9.74 -8.78
C HIS A 69 0.11 -10.92 -8.97
N THR A 70 1.40 -10.63 -9.05
CA THR A 70 2.47 -11.63 -9.11
C THR A 70 3.35 -11.58 -7.86
N SER A 71 2.87 -10.98 -6.78
CA SER A 71 3.63 -10.82 -5.52
C SER A 71 3.74 -12.08 -4.68
N GLY A 72 2.84 -13.06 -4.85
CA GLY A 72 2.73 -14.19 -3.93
C GLY A 72 2.15 -13.83 -2.56
N LEU A 73 1.74 -12.58 -2.33
CA LEU A 73 1.19 -12.13 -1.05
C LEU A 73 -0.16 -12.78 -0.77
N ARG A 74 -0.30 -13.31 0.44
CA ARG A 74 -1.57 -13.81 0.97
C ARG A 74 -2.58 -12.68 1.07
N ASP A 75 -3.84 -13.00 0.75
CA ASP A 75 -4.93 -12.04 0.74
C ASP A 75 -5.42 -11.73 2.16
N TYR A 76 -5.45 -10.44 2.52
CA TYR A 76 -5.77 -10.00 3.87
C TYR A 76 -7.20 -10.34 4.27
N ILE A 77 -8.15 -10.43 3.33
CA ILE A 77 -9.55 -10.77 3.65
C ILE A 77 -9.58 -12.19 4.22
N THR A 78 -8.79 -13.08 3.62
CA THR A 78 -8.61 -14.46 4.11
C THR A 78 -7.92 -14.46 5.47
N LEU A 79 -6.85 -13.68 5.63
CA LEU A 79 -6.11 -13.63 6.91
C LEU A 79 -6.96 -13.03 8.05
N MET A 80 -7.75 -11.99 7.77
CA MET A 80 -8.68 -11.41 8.74
C MET A 80 -9.79 -12.39 9.11
N SER A 81 -10.28 -13.16 8.13
CA SER A 81 -11.23 -14.25 8.40
C SER A 81 -10.65 -15.31 9.33
N LEU A 82 -9.37 -15.66 9.16
CA LEU A 82 -8.65 -16.58 10.05
C LEU A 82 -8.43 -16.00 11.46
N LYS A 83 -8.30 -14.67 11.58
CA LYS A 83 -8.30 -13.95 12.87
C LYS A 83 -9.67 -13.93 13.55
N GLY A 84 -10.72 -14.38 12.86
CA GLY A 84 -12.10 -14.45 13.36
C GLY A 84 -12.96 -13.24 13.01
N LEU A 85 -12.47 -12.33 12.16
CA LEU A 85 -13.23 -11.18 11.67
C LEU A 85 -14.14 -11.60 10.50
N ARG A 86 -15.32 -11.00 10.43
CA ARG A 86 -16.33 -11.21 9.38
C ARG A 86 -16.32 -10.07 8.37
N GLY A 87 -16.98 -10.30 7.23
CA GLY A 87 -17.16 -9.34 6.13
C GLY A 87 -17.55 -7.92 6.53
N ASP A 88 -18.29 -7.80 7.63
CA ASP A 88 -18.89 -6.55 8.08
C ASP A 88 -18.10 -5.88 9.22
N ASP A 89 -17.06 -6.55 9.71
CA ASP A 89 -16.23 -6.05 10.80
C ASP A 89 -15.29 -4.94 10.28
N PHE A 90 -14.95 -4.04 11.20
CA PHE A 90 -14.07 -2.91 10.94
C PHE A 90 -12.66 -3.24 11.41
N TYR A 91 -11.68 -2.89 10.60
CA TYR A 91 -10.27 -2.88 11.00
C TYR A 91 -9.55 -1.74 10.29
N THR A 92 -8.36 -1.45 10.78
CA THR A 92 -7.49 -0.39 10.28
C THR A 92 -6.48 -0.93 9.28
N VAL A 93 -5.90 -0.05 8.47
CA VAL A 93 -4.77 -0.40 7.59
C VAL A 93 -3.59 -0.92 8.42
N ALA A 94 -3.38 -0.39 9.63
CA ALA A 94 -2.37 -0.86 10.56
C ALA A 94 -2.58 -2.34 10.96
N GLU A 95 -3.81 -2.74 11.31
CA GLU A 95 -4.12 -4.14 11.64
C GLU A 95 -3.94 -5.07 10.45
N LEU A 96 -4.17 -4.58 9.22
CA LEU A 96 -3.88 -5.33 7.99
C LEU A 96 -2.38 -5.56 7.83
N ILE A 97 -1.58 -4.51 7.99
CA ILE A 97 -0.12 -4.60 7.93
C ILE A 97 0.40 -5.55 9.01
N GLU A 98 -0.13 -5.47 10.24
CA GLU A 98 0.23 -6.39 11.32
C GLU A 98 -0.04 -7.85 10.93
N VAL A 99 -1.22 -8.15 10.40
CA VAL A 99 -1.58 -9.51 9.98
C VAL A 99 -0.73 -9.99 8.81
N GLN A 100 -0.36 -9.07 7.91
CA GLN A 100 0.55 -9.37 6.80
C GLN A 100 2.00 -9.59 7.27
N ALA A 101 2.44 -8.86 8.30
CA ALA A 101 3.77 -8.98 8.89
C ALA A 101 3.98 -10.33 9.60
N LEU A 102 2.90 -10.97 10.05
CA LEU A 102 2.94 -12.33 10.60
C LEU A 102 3.19 -13.43 9.56
N GLN A 103 3.17 -13.10 8.26
CA GLN A 103 3.36 -14.08 7.20
C GLN A 103 4.85 -14.25 6.91
N GLU A 104 5.44 -15.38 7.33
CA GLU A 104 6.87 -15.67 7.12
C GLU A 104 7.23 -16.05 5.67
N GLU A 105 6.25 -16.47 4.88
CA GLU A 105 6.45 -16.98 3.52
C GLU A 105 5.39 -16.43 2.55
N LEU A 106 5.78 -16.32 1.28
CA LEU A 106 4.87 -16.05 0.17
C LEU A 106 4.21 -17.36 -0.30
N ASN A 107 3.06 -17.24 -0.99
CA ASN A 107 2.39 -18.41 -1.57
C ASN A 107 3.22 -19.05 -2.70
N PHE A 108 4.02 -18.25 -3.38
CA PHE A 108 4.94 -18.65 -4.45
C PHE A 108 6.00 -17.55 -4.66
N PRO A 109 7.12 -17.87 -5.32
CA PRO A 109 8.15 -16.88 -5.63
C PRO A 109 7.63 -15.68 -6.41
N SER A 110 8.00 -14.46 -6.00
CA SER A 110 7.56 -13.23 -6.64
C SER A 110 7.89 -13.23 -8.15
N GLY A 111 6.87 -12.97 -8.96
CA GLY A 111 6.95 -12.99 -10.42
C GLY A 111 6.77 -14.36 -11.07
N SER A 112 6.69 -15.46 -10.31
CA SER A 112 6.57 -16.81 -10.90
C SER A 112 5.15 -17.15 -11.36
N GLU A 113 4.13 -16.65 -10.64
CA GLU A 113 2.72 -16.98 -10.88
C GLU A 113 1.82 -15.75 -10.72
N TYR A 114 0.57 -15.88 -11.17
CA TYR A 114 -0.49 -14.89 -10.99
C TYR A 114 -1.47 -15.37 -9.94
N LEU A 115 -1.64 -14.58 -8.87
CA LEU A 115 -2.67 -14.77 -7.85
C LEU A 115 -3.20 -13.41 -7.42
N TYR A 116 -4.48 -13.19 -7.67
CA TYR A 116 -5.16 -11.99 -7.25
C TYR A 116 -5.08 -11.83 -5.71
N SER A 117 -4.64 -10.66 -5.26
CA SER A 117 -4.42 -10.37 -3.85
C SER A 117 -4.79 -8.92 -3.57
N ASN A 118 -5.81 -8.71 -2.73
CA ASN A 118 -6.25 -7.38 -2.30
C ASN A 118 -5.20 -6.72 -1.40
N SER A 119 -4.42 -7.53 -0.66
CA SER A 119 -3.29 -7.04 0.14
C SER A 119 -2.33 -6.24 -0.71
N GLY A 120 -2.12 -6.70 -1.95
CA GLY A 120 -1.22 -6.00 -2.83
C GLY A 120 -1.66 -4.56 -3.11
N TYR A 121 -2.94 -4.33 -3.41
CA TYR A 121 -3.41 -2.98 -3.68
C TYR A 121 -3.39 -2.08 -2.44
N VAL A 122 -3.76 -2.60 -1.28
CA VAL A 122 -3.71 -1.81 -0.04
C VAL A 122 -2.27 -1.40 0.29
N LEU A 123 -1.32 -2.33 0.22
CA LEU A 123 0.09 -2.05 0.50
C LEU A 123 0.70 -1.07 -0.53
N ALA A 124 0.33 -1.19 -1.81
CA ALA A 124 0.76 -0.24 -2.83
C ALA A 124 0.17 1.16 -2.60
N THR A 125 -1.06 1.24 -2.09
CA THR A 125 -1.73 2.48 -1.73
C THR A 125 -1.05 3.13 -0.52
N GLU A 126 -0.69 2.34 0.50
CA GLU A 126 0.06 2.82 1.67
C GLU A 126 1.44 3.36 1.27
N ALA A 127 2.17 2.64 0.42
CA ALA A 127 3.45 3.10 -0.12
C ALA A 127 3.32 4.44 -0.86
N TRP A 128 2.24 4.62 -1.61
CA TRP A 128 1.93 5.90 -2.26
C TRP A 128 1.65 7.01 -1.25
N HIS A 129 0.86 6.73 -0.20
CA HIS A 129 0.55 7.69 0.85
C HIS A 129 1.79 8.17 1.59
N GLU A 130 2.70 7.25 1.96
CA GLU A 130 3.96 7.59 2.61
C GLU A 130 4.85 8.48 1.71
N GLN A 131 4.95 8.13 0.43
CA GLN A 131 5.75 8.91 -0.50
C GLN A 131 5.18 10.32 -0.75
N TRP A 132 3.85 10.43 -0.82
CA TRP A 132 3.16 11.71 -0.96
C TRP A 132 3.27 12.57 0.32
N ALA A 133 3.16 11.94 1.49
CA ALA A 133 3.36 12.60 2.78
C ALA A 133 4.79 13.17 2.89
N SER A 134 5.80 12.42 2.44
CA SER A 134 7.19 12.90 2.36
C SER A 134 7.33 14.12 1.42
N HIS A 135 6.76 14.04 0.22
CA HIS A 135 6.81 15.13 -0.77
C HIS A 135 6.11 16.41 -0.33
N SER A 136 4.94 16.30 0.31
CA SER A 136 4.19 17.46 0.80
C SER A 136 4.95 18.19 1.91
N ARG A 137 5.65 17.48 2.80
CA ARG A 137 6.54 18.08 3.81
C ARG A 137 7.71 18.84 3.19
N ILE A 138 8.31 18.29 2.12
CA ILE A 138 9.41 18.94 1.39
C ILE A 138 8.93 20.20 0.66
N THR A 139 7.76 20.13 0.04
CA THR A 139 7.17 21.27 -0.70
C THR A 139 6.76 22.39 0.25
N GLN A 140 6.16 22.07 1.41
CA GLN A 140 5.83 23.06 2.44
C GLN A 140 7.08 23.75 3.02
N ARG A 141 8.18 23.02 3.25
CA ARG A 141 9.44 23.62 3.72
C ARG A 141 10.03 24.60 2.69
N ARG A 142 9.97 24.28 1.39
CA ARG A 142 10.43 25.16 0.32
C ARG A 142 9.54 26.40 0.14
N PHE A 143 8.24 26.27 0.41
CA PHE A 143 7.30 27.38 0.32
C PHE A 143 7.44 28.37 1.50
N CYS A 144 7.66 27.86 2.72
CA CYS A 144 7.86 28.71 3.90
C CYS A 144 9.20 29.46 3.91
N SER A 145 10.25 28.95 3.23
CA SER A 145 11.53 29.68 3.09
C SER A 145 11.46 30.90 2.16
N GLY A 146 10.35 31.13 1.46
CA GLY A 146 10.17 32.25 0.53
C GLY A 146 9.33 33.42 1.07
N HIS A 147 8.77 33.35 2.29
CA HIS A 147 7.80 34.35 2.79
C HIS A 147 7.95 34.71 4.28
N CYS A 148 9.12 34.48 4.89
CA CYS A 148 9.46 35.11 6.16
C CYS A 148 10.42 36.29 5.93
N ARG A 149 9.83 37.47 5.66
CA ARG A 149 10.40 38.77 6.00
C ARG A 149 9.37 39.54 6.80
#